data_AF-A0A8J9X696-F1
#
_entry.id   AF-A0A8J9X696-F1
#
_cell.length_a   1.000
_cell.length_b   1.000
_cell.length_c   1.000
_cell.angle_alpha   90.00
_cell.angle_beta   90.00
_cell.angle_gamma   90.00
#
_symmetry.space_group_name_H-M   'P 1'
#
loop_
_entity.id
_entity.type
_entity.pdbx_description
1 polymer ?
#
loop_
_entity_poly.entity_id
_entity_poly.type
_entity_poly.pdbx_seq_one_letter_code
_entity_poly.pdbx_strand_id
1 'polypeptide(L)' 'VPNIRFNVAKELQSMAHACGVSAYESQVLPVLNMLLEDEDRDVRFYAEKAATALDEAFAAMDALIK' A
#
# COMPACT_ATOMS: atom_id res chain seq x y z
N VAL A 1 -6.35 11.53 -13.38
CA VAL A 1 -6.92 10.41 -14.16
C VAL A 1 -6.97 9.17 -13.27
N PRO A 2 -8.15 8.68 -12.89
CA PRO A 2 -8.30 7.53 -11.98
C PRO A 2 -7.52 6.29 -12.41
N ASN A 3 -7.53 6.00 -13.72
CA ASN A 3 -6.79 4.87 -14.29
C ASN A 3 -5.29 4.87 -13.99
N ILE A 4 -4.68 6.05 -13.90
CA ILE A 4 -3.27 6.15 -13.56
C ILE A 4 -3.09 5.90 -12.06
N ARG A 5 -3.94 6.49 -11.22
CA ARG A 5 -3.82 6.41 -9.76
C ARG A 5 -4.07 5.00 -9.22
N PHE A 6 -5.07 4.27 -9.72
CA PHE A 6 -5.26 2.88 -9.30
C PHE A 6 -4.13 1.98 -9.78
N ASN A 7 -3.54 2.26 -10.96
CA ASN A 7 -2.37 1.50 -11.42
C ASN A 7 -1.16 1.78 -10.52
N VAL A 8 -0.98 3.01 -10.05
CA VAL A 8 0.04 3.34 -9.04
C VAL A 8 -0.15 2.50 -7.78
N ALA A 9 -1.37 2.36 -7.24
CA ALA A 9 -1.62 1.51 -6.08
C ALA A 9 -1.18 0.05 -6.28
N LYS A 10 -1.47 -0.53 -7.46
CA LYS A 10 -1.03 -1.89 -7.80
C LYS A 10 0.49 -2.02 -7.90
N GLU A 11 1.15 -1.09 -8.60
CA GLU A 11 2.61 -1.16 -8.78
C GLU A 11 3.36 -0.92 -7.47
N LEU A 12 2.82 -0.05 -6.59
CA LEU A 12 3.35 0.14 -5.24
C LEU A 12 3.35 -1.16 -4.43
N GLN A 13 2.31 -1.99 -4.55
CA GLN A 13 2.28 -3.33 -3.94
C GLN A 13 3.44 -4.20 -4.46
N SER A 14 3.60 -4.31 -5.78
CA SER A 14 4.67 -5.11 -6.38
C SER A 14 6.07 -4.60 -6.02
N MET A 15 6.28 -3.28 -6.00
CA MET A 15 7.54 -2.66 -5.62
C MET A 15 7.87 -2.87 -4.14
N ALA A 16 6.89 -2.75 -3.25
CA ALA A 16 7.10 -2.95 -1.81
C ALA A 16 7.65 -4.34 -1.50
N HIS A 17 7.15 -5.39 -2.15
CA HIS A 17 7.70 -6.74 -2.02
C HIS A 17 9.17 -6.84 -2.45
N ALA A 18 9.59 -6.11 -3.48
CA ALA A 18 10.98 -6.10 -3.95
C ALA A 18 11.91 -5.28 -3.06
N CYS A 19 11.41 -4.18 -2.47
CA CYS A 19 12.19 -3.24 -1.68
C CYS A 19 12.20 -3.54 -0.17
N GLY A 20 11.26 -4.36 0.32
CA GLY A 20 11.16 -4.80 1.71
C GLY A 20 10.44 -3.83 2.66
N VAL A 21 10.31 -4.25 3.92
CA VAL A 21 9.46 -3.60 4.94
C VAL A 21 9.84 -2.14 5.23
N SER A 22 11.13 -1.80 5.23
CA SER A 22 11.56 -0.42 5.50
C SER A 22 11.07 0.55 4.41
N ALA A 23 11.11 0.14 3.14
CA ALA A 23 10.57 0.93 2.04
C ALA A 23 9.04 0.97 2.09
N TYR A 24 8.40 -0.12 2.52
CA TYR A 24 6.96 -0.16 2.74
C TYR A 24 6.52 0.92 3.75
N GLU A 25 7.07 0.87 4.97
CA GLU A 25 6.68 1.77 6.07
C GLU A 25 7.01 3.24 5.78
N SER A 26 8.19 3.51 5.22
CA SER A 26 8.69 4.89 5.06
C SER A 26 8.19 5.60 3.80
N GLN A 27 7.80 4.87 2.76
CA GLN A 27 7.49 5.46 1.45
C GLN A 27 6.18 4.99 0.86
N VAL A 28 5.89 3.68 0.88
CA VAL A 28 4.71 3.13 0.20
C VAL A 28 3.44 3.36 1.00
N LEU A 29 3.45 3.05 2.30
CA LEU A 29 2.28 3.19 3.18
C LEU A 29 1.72 4.62 3.21
N PRO A 30 2.53 5.70 3.31
CA PRO A 30 2.01 7.07 3.22
C PRO A 30 1.27 7.37 1.91
N VAL A 31 1.74 6.82 0.78
CA VAL A 31 1.09 7.02 -0.52
C VAL A 31 -0.21 6.23 -0.61
N LEU A 32 -0.23 4.98 -0.14
CA LEU A 32 -1.47 4.19 -0.08
C LEU A 32 -2.52 4.85 0.80
N ASN A 33 -2.14 5.39 1.96
CA ASN A 33 -3.03 6.15 2.85
C ASN A 33 -3.61 7.39 2.16
N MET A 34 -2.82 8.09 1.34
CA MET A 34 -3.35 9.20 0.53
C MET A 34 -4.36 8.71 -0.53
N LEU A 35 -4.10 7.57 -1.17
CA LEU A 35 -5.00 7.00 -2.19
C LEU A 35 -6.29 6.40 -1.61
N LEU A 36 -6.32 6.06 -0.32
CA LEU A 36 -7.54 5.64 0.39
C LEU A 36 -8.57 6.77 0.52
N GLU A 37 -8.12 8.02 0.50
CA GLU A 37 -8.96 9.21 0.56
C GLU A 37 -9.34 9.76 -0.83
N ASP A 38 -9.01 9.03 -1.90
CA ASP A 38 -9.25 9.47 -3.28
C ASP A 38 -10.76 9.57 -3.58
N GLU A 39 -11.18 10.54 -4.40
CA GLU A 39 -12.59 10.71 -4.80
C GLU A 39 -13.13 9.51 -5.60
N ASP A 40 -12.26 8.83 -6.34
CA ASP A 40 -12.63 7.74 -7.23
C ASP A 40 -12.66 6.39 -6.49
N ARG A 41 -13.77 5.67 -6.66
CA ARG A 41 -14.01 4.41 -5.96
C ARG A 41 -12.99 3.33 -6.31
N ASP A 42 -12.56 3.25 -7.57
CA ASP A 42 -11.62 2.22 -8.01
C ASP A 42 -10.24 2.49 -7.41
N VAL A 43 -9.84 3.76 -7.35
CA VAL A 43 -8.58 4.14 -6.69
C VAL A 43 -8.57 3.71 -5.22
N ARG A 44 -9.63 4.01 -4.47
CA ARG A 44 -9.74 3.57 -3.07
C ARG A 44 -9.71 2.06 -2.92
N PHE A 45 -10.46 1.34 -3.77
CA PHE A 45 -10.52 -0.12 -3.75
C PHE A 45 -9.14 -0.76 -3.97
N TYR A 46 -8.38 -0.29 -4.97
CA TYR A 46 -7.05 -0.83 -5.24
C TYR A 46 -6.01 -0.41 -4.20
N ALA A 47 -6.14 0.78 -3.60
CA ALA A 47 -5.30 1.21 -2.50
C ALA A 47 -5.50 0.35 -1.24
N GLU A 48 -6.76 0.10 -0.86
CA GLU A 48 -7.11 -0.79 0.26
C GLU A 48 -6.59 -2.20 0.04
N LYS A 49 -6.84 -2.75 -1.16
CA LYS A 49 -6.33 -4.07 -1.53
C LYS A 49 -4.80 -4.18 -1.43
N ALA A 50 -4.08 -3.16 -1.89
CA ALA A 50 -2.63 -3.12 -1.79
C ALA A 50 -2.17 -3.02 -0.32
N ALA A 51 -2.77 -2.14 0.47
CA ALA A 51 -2.42 -1.95 1.88
C ALA A 51 -2.63 -3.24 2.69
N THR A 52 -3.80 -3.89 2.57
CA THR A 52 -4.08 -5.16 3.26
C THR A 52 -3.08 -6.25 2.89
N ALA A 53 -2.77 -6.40 1.60
CA ALA A 53 -1.83 -7.41 1.15
C ALA A 53 -0.39 -7.17 1.67
N LEU A 54 0.03 -5.91 1.76
CA LEU A 54 1.36 -5.54 2.29
C LEU A 54 1.40 -5.66 3.82
N ASP A 55 0.33 -5.29 4.52
CA ASP A 55 0.21 -5.51 5.96
C ASP A 55 0.31 -6.99 6.29
N GLU A 56 -0.41 -7.87 5.57
CA GLU A 56 -0.30 -9.32 5.73
C GLU A 56 1.13 -9.83 5.42
N ALA A 57 1.76 -9.29 4.37
CA ALA A 57 3.11 -9.70 3.97
C ALA A 57 4.20 -9.23 4.93
N PHE A 58 3.99 -8.11 5.62
CA PHE A 58 4.95 -7.47 6.52
C PHE A 58 4.54 -7.49 8.00
N ALA A 59 3.46 -8.21 8.36
CA ALA A 59 2.94 -8.34 9.73
C ALA A 59 3.96 -8.84 10.78
N ALA A 60 5.15 -9.26 10.35
CA ALA A 60 6.27 -9.63 11.21
C ALA A 60 7.07 -8.41 11.73
N MET A 61 6.43 -7.54 12.52
CA MET A 61 7.19 -6.63 13.41
C MET A 61 6.43 -6.20 14.68
N ASP A 62 5.09 -6.23 14.70
CA ASP A 62 4.31 -5.70 15.84
C ASP A 62 4.06 -6.73 16.97
N ALA A 63 4.43 -8.00 16.76
CA ALA A 63 4.26 -9.09 17.72
C ALA A 63 5.46 -9.32 18.67
N LEU A 64 6.53 -8.53 18.54
CA LEU A 64 7.78 -8.69 19.32
C LEU A 64 8.00 -7.60 20.39
N ILE A 65 7.10 -6.60 20.47
CA ILE A 65 7.23 -5.45 21.40
C ILE A 65 6.04 -5.36 22.39
N LYS A 66 5.07 -6.29 22.35
CA LYS A 66 3.99 -6.39 23.34
C LYS A 66 4.30 -7.45 24.40
#